data_AF-A0A5N4CVC9-F1
#
_entry.id   AF-A0A5N4CVC9-F1
#
_cell.length_a   1.000
_cell.length_b   1.000
_cell.length_c   1.000
_cell.angle_alpha   90.00
_cell.angle_beta   90.00
_cell.angle_gamma   90.00
#
_symmetry.space_group_name_H-M   'P 1'
#
loop_
_entity.id
_entity.type
_entity.pdbx_description
1 polymer ?
#
loop_
_entity_poly.entity_id
_entity_poly.type
_entity_poly.pdbx_seq_one_letter_code
_entity_poly.pdbx_strand_id
1 'polypeptide(L)'
;MSYPRDQFQPAIRVADLLQHITQMKRGQGYGRQNLLRLVDEQVEEMEQDMEVICTLVLPEEHSLDVERALPEGQTASWDTAKEDENRNKNRYGNIISYDHSRVRLLVLDGDPHSDYINANYIDGYHRPRHYIATQGPMQETVKDFWRMIWQENSASIVMVTNLVEVGRVKCVRYWPDDTEVYGDIKVTLIETEPLAEYVIRTFTVQKKGYHEIRELRLFHFTSWPDHGVPCYATGLLGFVRQVKFLNPPEAGPIVVHCSAGAGRTGCFIAIDTMLDMAENEGVVDIFNCVRELRAQRVNLVQTEEQYVFVHDAILEACLCGNTAIPVCEFRSLYYNISRLDPQTNSSQIKDEFQTLNIVTPRVRPEDCSIGLLPRNHDKNRSMDVLPLDRCLPFLISVDGESSNYINAALMDSHKQPAAFVVTQHPLPSTVADFWRLVFDYNCSSVVMLNELDSAQALVMILLQIMQSSQRRLPPPALSISTLQNILLSGHAHPPFLLRGAA
;
A
#
# COMPACT_ATOMS: atom_id res chain seq x y z
N MET A 1 -5.00 15.65 -22.24
CA MET A 1 -6.03 16.71 -22.32
C MET A 1 -5.37 17.97 -22.88
N SER A 2 -6.02 18.75 -23.74
CA SER A 2 -5.55 20.11 -24.01
C SER A 2 -6.26 21.04 -23.01
N TYR A 3 -5.53 21.55 -22.01
CA TYR A 3 -6.11 22.38 -20.96
C TYR A 3 -6.68 23.69 -21.55
N PRO A 4 -7.99 23.98 -21.41
CA PRO A 4 -8.55 25.30 -21.71
C PRO A 4 -7.97 26.35 -20.76
N ARG A 5 -7.83 27.59 -21.22
CA ARG A 5 -7.15 28.71 -20.56
C ARG A 5 -7.81 29.26 -19.28
N ASP A 6 -8.84 28.63 -18.76
CA ASP A 6 -9.45 28.99 -17.49
C ASP A 6 -8.84 28.14 -16.36
N GLN A 7 -7.54 28.31 -16.12
CA GLN A 7 -6.83 27.65 -15.03
C GLN A 7 -7.22 28.30 -13.70
N PHE A 8 -8.10 27.65 -12.93
CA PHE A 8 -8.34 27.99 -11.53
C PHE A 8 -7.05 27.85 -10.70
N GLN A 9 -6.20 26.88 -11.04
CA GLN A 9 -4.83 26.75 -10.56
C GLN A 9 -3.88 26.38 -11.70
N PRO A 10 -2.67 26.96 -11.73
CA PRO A 10 -1.64 26.57 -12.69
C PRO A 10 -1.03 25.21 -12.32
N ALA A 11 -0.52 24.50 -13.33
CA ALA A 11 0.26 23.30 -13.12
C ALA A 11 1.52 23.61 -12.26
N ILE A 12 1.87 22.66 -11.40
CA ILE A 12 2.97 22.75 -10.45
C ILE A 12 4.19 22.07 -11.05
N ARG A 13 5.35 22.73 -11.08
CA ARG A 13 6.60 22.08 -11.51
C ARG A 13 6.97 21.01 -10.51
N VAL A 14 7.49 19.88 -10.99
CA VAL A 14 7.94 18.78 -10.13
C VAL A 14 8.99 19.26 -9.11
N ALA A 15 9.88 20.17 -9.51
CA ALA A 15 10.87 20.79 -8.63
C ALA A 15 10.26 21.61 -7.47
N ASP A 16 9.06 22.16 -7.64
CA ASP A 16 8.38 23.00 -6.63
C ASP A 16 7.31 22.21 -5.84
N LEU A 17 7.07 20.94 -6.21
CA LEU A 17 5.95 20.14 -5.70
C LEU A 17 6.03 19.95 -4.19
N LEU A 18 7.24 19.74 -3.67
CA LEU A 18 7.48 19.57 -2.26
C LEU A 18 7.07 20.81 -1.47
N GLN A 19 7.55 21.98 -1.89
CA GLN A 19 7.22 23.26 -1.28
C GLN A 19 5.71 23.56 -1.35
N HIS A 20 5.09 23.26 -2.49
CA HIS A 20 3.64 23.42 -2.67
C HIS A 20 2.84 22.59 -1.66
N ILE A 21 3.16 21.30 -1.52
CA ILE A 21 2.48 20.40 -0.56
C ILE A 21 2.71 20.86 0.88
N THR A 22 3.92 21.36 1.20
CA THR A 22 4.24 21.96 2.50
C THR A 22 3.31 23.11 2.85
N GLN A 23 3.12 24.03 1.91
CA GLN A 23 2.26 25.20 2.13
C GLN A 23 0.78 24.80 2.27
N MET A 24 0.30 23.89 1.42
CA MET A 24 -1.09 23.42 1.44
C MET A 24 -1.48 22.86 2.83
N LYS A 25 -0.70 21.92 3.35
CA LYS A 25 -0.98 21.27 4.64
C LYS A 25 -0.79 22.20 5.85
N ARG A 26 0.04 23.25 5.74
CA ARG A 26 0.18 24.29 6.79
C ARG A 26 -1.06 25.18 6.86
N GLY A 27 -1.64 25.56 5.72
CA GLY A 27 -2.77 26.49 5.63
C GLY A 27 -4.11 25.93 6.11
N GLN A 28 -4.34 24.63 5.96
CA GLN A 28 -5.65 24.03 6.24
C GLN A 28 -5.86 23.55 7.70
N GLY A 29 -4.90 23.79 8.61
CA GLY A 29 -5.05 23.34 10.01
C GLY A 29 -5.16 21.82 10.16
N TYR A 30 -4.67 21.06 9.17
CA TYR A 30 -4.71 19.60 9.19
C TYR A 30 -3.96 19.07 10.39
N GLY A 31 -4.57 18.07 11.04
CA GLY A 31 -3.88 17.17 11.93
C GLY A 31 -2.64 16.63 11.21
N ARG A 32 -1.47 17.08 11.67
CA ARG A 32 -0.14 16.67 11.25
C ARG A 32 -0.14 15.20 10.79
N GLN A 33 0.04 14.95 9.49
CA GLN A 33 0.40 13.67 8.85
C GLN A 33 1.23 14.03 7.61
N ASN A 34 2.37 13.44 7.28
CA ASN A 34 3.41 12.68 7.99
C ASN A 34 4.80 13.08 7.43
N LEU A 35 4.87 13.75 6.26
CA LEU A 35 6.13 14.17 5.62
C LEU A 35 6.64 15.56 6.03
N LEU A 36 5.78 16.46 6.53
CA LEU A 36 6.03 17.89 6.35
C LEU A 36 6.84 18.65 7.39
N ARG A 37 7.03 18.12 8.60
CA ARG A 37 8.01 18.75 9.51
C ARG A 37 9.46 18.41 9.13
N LEU A 38 9.63 17.46 8.20
CA LEU A 38 10.89 16.75 7.99
C LEU A 38 11.73 17.44 6.94
N VAL A 39 11.05 17.88 5.88
CA VAL A 39 11.68 18.62 4.81
C VAL A 39 12.12 19.98 5.31
N ASP A 40 11.32 20.73 6.07
CA ASP A 40 11.77 22.07 6.51
C ASP A 40 13.01 22.03 7.42
N GLU A 41 13.11 21.08 8.37
CA GLU A 41 14.27 21.01 9.28
C GLU A 41 15.53 20.38 8.64
N GLN A 42 15.39 19.49 7.64
CA GLN A 42 16.54 18.89 6.93
C GLN A 42 16.94 19.68 5.68
N VAL A 43 16.01 20.41 5.06
CA VAL A 43 16.31 21.36 3.99
C VAL A 43 17.00 22.60 4.54
N GLU A 44 16.69 23.07 5.76
CA GLU A 44 17.48 24.13 6.41
C GLU A 44 18.97 23.74 6.60
N GLU A 45 19.29 22.46 6.77
CA GLU A 45 20.69 21.96 6.79
C GLU A 45 21.30 21.83 5.37
N MET A 46 20.49 21.54 4.34
CA MET A 46 20.92 21.45 2.94
C MET A 46 20.96 22.80 2.21
N GLU A 47 20.26 23.82 2.70
CA GLU A 47 20.26 25.19 2.16
C GLU A 47 21.64 25.85 2.26
N GLN A 48 22.55 25.32 3.08
CA GLN A 48 23.95 25.76 3.12
C GLN A 48 24.82 25.20 1.99
N ASP A 49 24.43 24.10 1.33
CA ASP A 49 25.22 23.44 0.28
C ASP A 49 24.61 23.56 -1.13
N MET A 50 23.41 24.15 -1.26
CA MET A 50 22.69 24.31 -2.53
C MET A 50 22.30 25.77 -2.78
N GLU A 51 23.29 26.63 -3.04
CA GLU A 51 23.01 27.97 -3.57
C GLU A 51 22.32 27.86 -4.94
N VAL A 52 21.23 28.63 -5.07
CA VAL A 52 20.37 28.81 -6.25
C VAL A 52 19.22 27.79 -6.38
N ILE A 53 18.13 28.00 -5.63
CA ILE A 53 16.73 27.96 -6.12
C ILE A 53 15.82 28.50 -4.99
N CYS A 54 14.86 29.35 -5.37
CA CYS A 54 13.76 29.90 -4.54
C CYS A 54 14.00 31.16 -3.67
N THR A 55 14.21 32.30 -4.34
CA THR A 55 13.73 33.60 -3.81
C THR A 55 12.59 34.12 -4.67
N LEU A 56 11.36 33.62 -4.48
CA LEU A 56 10.13 34.34 -4.83
C LEU A 56 9.00 33.92 -3.88
N VAL A 57 8.74 34.79 -2.90
CA VAL A 57 7.57 34.76 -2.02
C VAL A 57 6.33 35.01 -2.90
N LEU A 58 5.41 34.05 -2.98
CA LEU A 58 4.04 34.32 -3.42
C LEU A 58 3.12 34.54 -2.20
N PRO A 59 2.11 35.41 -2.28
CA PRO A 59 1.37 35.89 -1.11
C PRO A 59 0.48 34.81 -0.48
N GLU A 60 0.40 34.83 0.86
CA GLU A 60 -0.21 33.83 1.76
C GLU A 60 -1.75 33.66 1.72
N GLU A 61 -2.50 34.18 0.74
CA GLU A 61 -3.98 34.24 0.84
C GLU A 61 -4.79 33.16 0.07
N HIS A 62 -4.17 32.19 -0.60
CA HIS A 62 -4.90 31.30 -1.54
C HIS A 62 -5.15 29.83 -1.12
N SER A 63 -4.74 29.37 0.07
CA SER A 63 -4.79 27.93 0.39
C SER A 63 -6.12 27.41 0.97
N LEU A 64 -6.99 28.28 1.49
CA LEU A 64 -8.19 27.87 2.24
C LEU A 64 -9.45 27.61 1.38
N ASP A 65 -9.47 28.05 0.11
CA ASP A 65 -10.69 27.99 -0.74
C ASP A 65 -10.63 26.96 -1.90
N VAL A 66 -9.52 26.23 -2.05
CA VAL A 66 -9.28 25.38 -3.23
C VAL A 66 -10.14 24.12 -3.24
N GLU A 67 -10.24 23.43 -2.11
CA GLU A 67 -11.01 22.18 -2.01
C GLU A 67 -12.52 22.42 -2.11
N ARG A 68 -13.00 23.57 -1.60
CA ARG A 68 -14.39 24.03 -1.77
C ARG A 68 -14.76 24.34 -3.22
N ALA A 69 -13.79 24.45 -4.13
CA ALA A 69 -14.03 24.68 -5.55
C ALA A 69 -14.18 23.38 -6.36
N LEU A 70 -13.90 22.20 -5.79
CA LEU A 70 -14.15 20.94 -6.49
C LEU A 70 -15.65 20.65 -6.52
N PRO A 71 -16.23 20.32 -7.69
CA PRO A 71 -17.65 19.97 -7.76
C PRO A 71 -17.95 18.75 -6.88
N GLU A 72 -18.97 18.84 -6.04
CA GLU A 72 -19.45 17.73 -5.21
C GLU A 72 -20.83 17.26 -5.66
N GLY A 73 -21.04 15.94 -5.65
CA GLY A 73 -22.33 15.36 -6.02
C GLY A 73 -22.62 15.49 -7.51
N GLN A 74 -23.91 15.64 -7.85
CA GLN A 74 -24.36 15.60 -9.24
C GLN A 74 -23.99 16.87 -10.00
N THR A 75 -23.18 16.72 -11.04
CA THR A 75 -22.80 17.81 -11.96
C THR A 75 -23.31 17.61 -13.38
N ALA A 76 -23.78 16.41 -13.71
CA ALA A 76 -24.34 16.04 -15.02
C ALA A 76 -25.57 15.12 -14.87
N SER A 77 -26.30 14.88 -15.96
CA SER A 77 -27.45 13.96 -15.96
C SER A 77 -27.02 12.51 -15.69
N TRP A 78 -27.90 11.74 -15.05
CA TRP A 78 -27.76 10.31 -14.75
C TRP A 78 -29.13 9.62 -14.82
N ASP A 79 -29.94 10.04 -15.79
CA ASP A 79 -31.33 9.67 -15.92
C ASP A 79 -31.46 8.17 -16.18
N THR A 80 -30.60 7.60 -17.04
CA THR A 80 -30.56 6.15 -17.32
C THR A 80 -30.35 5.35 -16.04
N ALA A 81 -29.45 5.82 -15.17
CA ALA A 81 -29.10 5.13 -13.94
C ALA A 81 -30.23 5.15 -12.89
N LYS A 82 -31.18 6.09 -13.02
CA LYS A 82 -32.32 6.25 -12.10
C LYS A 82 -33.59 5.53 -12.56
N GLU A 83 -33.64 5.04 -13.80
CA GLU A 83 -34.71 4.19 -14.32
C GLU A 83 -34.98 3.02 -13.37
N ASP A 84 -36.25 2.67 -13.18
CA ASP A 84 -36.67 1.67 -12.19
C ASP A 84 -36.03 0.30 -12.48
N GLU A 85 -35.82 -0.03 -13.76
CA GLU A 85 -35.18 -1.25 -14.26
C GLU A 85 -33.67 -1.32 -13.93
N ASN A 86 -33.03 -0.18 -13.65
CA ASN A 86 -31.59 -0.09 -13.40
C ASN A 86 -31.24 0.14 -11.93
N ARG A 87 -32.21 0.47 -11.08
CA ARG A 87 -31.97 0.76 -9.65
C ARG A 87 -31.30 -0.40 -8.91
N ASN A 88 -31.69 -1.63 -9.18
CA ASN A 88 -31.09 -2.83 -8.57
C ASN A 88 -29.68 -3.16 -9.11
N LYS A 89 -29.22 -2.47 -10.17
CA LYS A 89 -27.85 -2.58 -10.71
C LYS A 89 -26.90 -1.57 -10.06
N ASN A 90 -27.39 -0.69 -9.19
CA ASN A 90 -26.60 0.30 -8.45
C ASN A 90 -26.35 -0.14 -7.01
N ARG A 91 -25.07 -0.24 -6.61
CA ARG A 91 -24.70 -0.57 -5.23
C ARG A 91 -25.05 0.54 -4.25
N TYR A 92 -24.91 1.80 -4.68
CA TYR A 92 -25.21 2.99 -3.90
C TYR A 92 -26.04 3.95 -4.73
N GLY A 93 -27.21 4.35 -4.23
CA GLY A 93 -28.13 5.23 -4.97
C GLY A 93 -27.62 6.65 -5.21
N ASN A 94 -26.55 7.06 -4.50
CA ASN A 94 -25.91 8.36 -4.61
C ASN A 94 -24.56 8.33 -5.37
N ILE A 95 -24.10 7.17 -5.83
CA ILE A 95 -22.89 7.02 -6.64
C ILE A 95 -23.27 6.23 -7.89
N ILE A 96 -23.82 6.95 -8.86
CA ILE A 96 -24.37 6.38 -10.10
C ILE A 96 -23.77 7.05 -11.33
N SER A 97 -23.86 6.37 -12.46
CA SER A 97 -23.18 6.75 -13.70
C SER A 97 -23.84 7.95 -14.40
N TYR A 98 -23.04 8.96 -14.77
CA TYR A 98 -23.51 10.03 -15.67
C TYR A 98 -23.80 9.52 -17.08
N ASP A 99 -24.84 10.05 -17.75
CA ASP A 99 -25.31 9.54 -19.04
C ASP A 99 -24.36 9.79 -20.20
N HIS A 100 -23.63 10.90 -20.17
CA HIS A 100 -22.78 11.36 -21.27
C HIS A 100 -21.48 10.55 -21.39
N SER A 101 -21.02 9.96 -20.28
CA SER A 101 -19.77 9.20 -20.18
C SER A 101 -19.99 7.73 -19.79
N ARG A 102 -21.24 7.29 -19.56
CA ARG A 102 -21.50 5.90 -19.16
C ARG A 102 -21.04 4.91 -20.20
N VAL A 103 -20.54 3.76 -19.74
CA VAL A 103 -20.35 2.60 -20.61
C VAL A 103 -21.73 2.05 -21.00
N ARG A 104 -21.94 1.80 -22.29
CA ARG A 104 -23.22 1.30 -22.82
C ARG A 104 -23.02 -0.13 -23.30
N LEU A 105 -23.65 -1.08 -22.65
CA LEU A 105 -23.60 -2.47 -23.09
C LEU A 105 -24.45 -2.66 -24.34
N LEU A 106 -24.04 -3.59 -25.21
CA LEU A 106 -24.88 -4.05 -26.29
C LEU A 106 -26.18 -4.65 -25.71
N VAL A 107 -27.32 -4.17 -26.22
CA VAL A 107 -28.65 -4.62 -25.84
C VAL A 107 -28.79 -6.11 -26.21
N LEU A 108 -29.24 -6.90 -25.24
CA LEU A 108 -29.55 -8.31 -25.40
C LEU A 108 -30.95 -8.50 -26.01
N ASP A 109 -31.08 -9.55 -26.82
CA ASP A 109 -32.36 -9.94 -27.38
C ASP A 109 -33.37 -10.26 -26.26
N GLY A 110 -34.51 -9.58 -26.28
CA GLY A 110 -35.59 -9.77 -25.30
C GLY A 110 -35.46 -8.96 -24.01
N ASP A 111 -34.39 -8.18 -23.83
CA ASP A 111 -34.23 -7.26 -22.69
C ASP A 111 -33.78 -5.86 -23.18
N PRO A 112 -34.72 -4.93 -23.46
CA PRO A 112 -34.40 -3.60 -23.94
C PRO A 112 -33.67 -2.72 -22.91
N HIS A 113 -33.63 -3.11 -21.63
CA HIS A 113 -32.98 -2.36 -20.55
C HIS A 113 -31.62 -2.98 -20.13
N SER A 114 -31.07 -3.86 -20.97
CA SER A 114 -29.79 -4.53 -20.73
C SER A 114 -28.56 -3.71 -21.14
N ASP A 115 -28.72 -2.47 -21.60
CA ASP A 115 -27.59 -1.61 -22.00
C ASP A 115 -26.88 -0.95 -20.80
N TYR A 116 -27.43 -1.09 -19.60
CA TYR A 116 -26.95 -0.39 -18.41
C TYR A 116 -25.98 -1.22 -17.57
N ILE A 117 -24.88 -0.58 -17.21
CA ILE A 117 -23.98 -0.96 -16.11
C ILE A 117 -23.50 0.33 -15.42
N ASN A 118 -23.34 0.31 -14.09
CA ASN A 118 -22.81 1.46 -13.36
C ASN A 118 -21.29 1.60 -13.58
N ALA A 119 -20.93 2.20 -14.71
CA ALA A 119 -19.56 2.44 -15.13
C ALA A 119 -19.49 3.69 -16.02
N ASN A 120 -18.37 4.40 -15.97
CA ASN A 120 -18.10 5.55 -16.84
C ASN A 120 -16.71 5.41 -17.47
N TYR A 121 -16.58 5.81 -18.73
CA TYR A 121 -15.27 6.04 -19.33
C TYR A 121 -14.60 7.23 -18.67
N ILE A 122 -13.31 7.09 -18.41
CA ILE A 122 -12.47 8.12 -17.82
C ILE A 122 -11.25 8.33 -18.71
N ASP A 123 -10.91 9.58 -18.95
CA ASP A 123 -9.73 9.94 -19.73
C ASP A 123 -8.46 9.81 -18.88
N GLY A 124 -7.38 9.40 -19.53
CA GLY A 124 -6.02 9.48 -18.99
C GLY A 124 -5.23 10.63 -19.60
N TYR A 125 -3.95 10.67 -19.30
CA TYR A 125 -3.06 11.70 -19.82
C TYR A 125 -2.88 11.55 -21.34
N HIS A 126 -3.41 12.52 -22.09
CA HIS A 126 -3.55 12.49 -23.56
C HIS A 126 -4.17 11.21 -24.16
N ARG A 127 -4.97 10.47 -23.37
CA ARG A 127 -5.59 9.21 -23.78
C ARG A 127 -7.08 9.24 -23.47
N PRO A 128 -7.94 9.58 -24.45
CA PRO A 128 -9.38 9.57 -24.22
C PRO A 128 -9.86 8.15 -23.90
N ARG A 129 -10.78 8.02 -22.94
CA ARG A 129 -11.34 6.73 -22.48
C ARG A 129 -10.27 5.70 -22.11
N HIS A 130 -9.17 6.13 -21.50
CA HIS A 130 -8.09 5.22 -21.11
C HIS A 130 -8.52 4.23 -20.04
N TYR A 131 -9.47 4.63 -19.18
CA TYR A 131 -10.00 3.80 -18.11
C TYR A 131 -11.51 3.66 -18.19
N ILE A 132 -12.00 2.65 -17.50
CA ILE A 132 -13.41 2.54 -17.08
C ILE A 132 -13.45 2.54 -15.57
N ALA A 133 -14.04 3.57 -14.96
CA ALA A 133 -14.32 3.58 -13.53
C ALA A 133 -15.70 2.98 -13.26
N THR A 134 -15.77 1.91 -12.48
CA THR A 134 -17.00 1.16 -12.23
C THR A 134 -17.15 0.74 -10.77
N GLN A 135 -18.40 0.49 -10.34
CA GLN A 135 -18.65 -0.07 -9.01
C GLN A 135 -18.10 -1.49 -8.88
N GLY A 136 -17.80 -1.92 -7.66
CA GLY A 136 -17.53 -3.33 -7.37
C GLY A 136 -18.76 -4.17 -7.69
N PRO A 137 -18.65 -5.22 -8.54
CA PRO A 137 -19.78 -6.04 -8.95
C PRO A 137 -20.63 -6.51 -7.78
N MET A 138 -21.94 -6.56 -8.01
CA MET A 138 -22.93 -7.20 -7.13
C MET A 138 -23.32 -8.55 -7.72
N GLN A 139 -23.98 -9.39 -6.94
CA GLN A 139 -24.39 -10.73 -7.40
C GLN A 139 -25.23 -10.66 -8.69
N GLU A 140 -26.05 -9.63 -8.80
CA GLU A 140 -26.96 -9.36 -9.91
C GLU A 140 -26.23 -8.83 -11.15
N THR A 141 -25.05 -8.21 -10.98
CA THR A 141 -24.35 -7.49 -12.05
C THR A 141 -23.05 -8.16 -12.49
N VAL A 142 -22.67 -9.31 -11.94
CA VAL A 142 -21.44 -10.04 -12.34
C VAL A 142 -21.43 -10.36 -13.84
N LYS A 143 -22.59 -10.76 -14.40
CA LYS A 143 -22.72 -11.09 -15.82
C LYS A 143 -22.53 -9.86 -16.70
N ASP A 144 -23.12 -8.72 -16.31
CA ASP A 144 -22.96 -7.45 -17.03
C ASP A 144 -21.52 -6.95 -16.96
N PHE A 145 -20.84 -7.14 -15.84
CA PHE A 145 -19.42 -6.79 -15.67
C PHE A 145 -18.52 -7.56 -16.63
N TRP A 146 -18.69 -8.89 -16.75
CA TRP A 146 -17.92 -9.67 -17.73
C TRP A 146 -18.32 -9.35 -19.18
N ARG A 147 -19.60 -9.04 -19.45
CA ARG A 147 -20.04 -8.55 -20.76
C ARG A 147 -19.33 -7.24 -21.13
N MET A 148 -19.20 -6.32 -20.18
CA MET A 148 -18.47 -5.06 -20.34
C MET A 148 -17.00 -5.32 -20.69
N ILE A 149 -16.30 -6.14 -19.90
CA ILE A 149 -14.89 -6.46 -20.11
C ILE A 149 -14.64 -7.02 -21.52
N TRP A 150 -15.48 -7.96 -21.95
CA TRP A 150 -15.38 -8.53 -23.29
C TRP A 150 -15.66 -7.49 -24.37
N GLN A 151 -16.73 -6.71 -24.23
CA GLN A 151 -17.15 -5.71 -25.21
C GLN A 151 -16.07 -4.65 -25.42
N GLU A 152 -15.48 -4.16 -24.32
CA GLU A 152 -14.53 -3.05 -24.32
C GLU A 152 -13.10 -3.51 -24.65
N ASN A 153 -12.90 -4.80 -24.93
CA ASN A 153 -11.58 -5.39 -25.17
C ASN A 153 -10.57 -5.10 -24.05
N SER A 154 -11.05 -5.03 -22.81
CA SER A 154 -10.21 -4.76 -21.64
C SER A 154 -9.35 -5.98 -21.32
N ALA A 155 -8.03 -5.80 -21.24
CA ALA A 155 -7.10 -6.86 -20.84
C ALA A 155 -6.70 -6.79 -19.36
N SER A 156 -6.99 -5.67 -18.68
CA SER A 156 -6.60 -5.42 -17.29
C SER A 156 -7.78 -4.95 -16.47
N ILE A 157 -7.96 -5.57 -15.30
CA ILE A 157 -8.88 -5.15 -14.25
C ILE A 157 -8.05 -4.76 -13.02
N VAL A 158 -8.29 -3.59 -12.47
CA VAL A 158 -7.68 -3.07 -11.26
C VAL A 158 -8.74 -3.01 -10.16
N MET A 159 -8.56 -3.85 -9.13
CA MET A 159 -9.43 -3.95 -7.96
C MET A 159 -8.71 -3.35 -6.75
N VAL A 160 -9.21 -2.23 -6.22
CA VAL A 160 -8.59 -1.48 -5.11
C VAL A 160 -9.46 -1.57 -3.85
N THR A 161 -9.96 -2.76 -3.52
CA THR A 161 -10.79 -3.01 -2.33
C THR A 161 -10.74 -4.49 -1.99
N ASN A 162 -10.83 -4.83 -0.70
CA ASN A 162 -11.09 -6.21 -0.31
C ASN A 162 -12.56 -6.57 -0.53
N LEU A 163 -12.88 -7.87 -0.58
CA LEU A 163 -14.27 -8.33 -0.74
C LEU A 163 -15.15 -7.91 0.45
N VAL A 164 -14.59 -7.97 1.66
CA VAL A 164 -15.25 -7.62 2.92
C VAL A 164 -14.30 -6.74 3.73
N GLU A 165 -14.82 -5.65 4.27
CA GLU A 165 -14.08 -4.67 5.09
C GLU A 165 -14.97 -4.30 6.29
N VAL A 166 -14.44 -4.39 7.52
CA VAL A 166 -15.20 -4.21 8.78
C VAL A 166 -16.53 -4.97 8.80
N GLY A 167 -16.55 -6.22 8.32
CA GLY A 167 -17.74 -7.06 8.26
C GLY A 167 -18.79 -6.65 7.23
N ARG A 168 -18.51 -5.67 6.36
CA ARG A 168 -19.41 -5.23 5.27
C ARG A 168 -18.89 -5.70 3.92
N VAL A 169 -19.77 -6.28 3.11
CA VAL A 169 -19.44 -6.66 1.72
C VAL A 169 -19.24 -5.40 0.88
N LYS A 170 -18.04 -5.25 0.32
CA LYS A 170 -17.65 -4.14 -0.56
C LYS A 170 -17.74 -4.51 -2.03
N CYS A 171 -17.47 -5.77 -2.36
CA CYS A 171 -17.51 -6.33 -3.70
C CYS A 171 -17.80 -7.83 -3.59
N VAL A 172 -18.57 -8.41 -4.52
CA VAL A 172 -18.65 -9.88 -4.60
C VAL A 172 -17.45 -10.42 -5.37
N ARG A 173 -17.07 -11.67 -5.10
CA ARG A 173 -16.06 -12.36 -5.91
C ARG A 173 -16.69 -12.64 -7.28
N TYR A 174 -16.09 -12.09 -8.34
CA TYR A 174 -16.55 -12.25 -9.71
C TYR A 174 -15.61 -13.10 -10.56
N TRP A 175 -14.65 -13.79 -9.93
CA TRP A 175 -13.69 -14.66 -10.60
C TRP A 175 -13.72 -16.08 -10.01
N PRO A 176 -13.40 -17.12 -10.82
CA PRO A 176 -13.38 -18.50 -10.38
C PRO A 176 -12.04 -18.90 -9.75
N ASP A 177 -12.03 -20.03 -9.04
CA ASP A 177 -10.79 -20.71 -8.61
C ASP A 177 -10.23 -21.66 -9.70
N ASP A 178 -11.06 -22.03 -10.68
CA ASP A 178 -10.67 -22.80 -11.87
C ASP A 178 -11.41 -22.24 -13.09
N THR A 179 -12.62 -22.71 -13.38
CA THR A 179 -13.38 -22.29 -14.55
C THR A 179 -14.83 -22.01 -14.17
N GLU A 180 -15.37 -20.88 -14.61
CA GLU A 180 -16.79 -20.54 -14.46
C GLU A 180 -17.32 -19.80 -15.70
N VAL A 181 -18.63 -19.86 -15.90
CA VAL A 181 -19.32 -19.19 -17.01
C VAL A 181 -20.26 -18.12 -16.48
N TYR A 182 -19.98 -16.86 -16.82
CA TYR A 182 -20.77 -15.70 -16.47
C TYR A 182 -21.59 -15.23 -17.69
N GLY A 183 -22.81 -15.74 -17.82
CA GLY A 183 -23.62 -15.49 -19.02
C GLY A 183 -23.09 -16.28 -20.22
N ASP A 184 -22.58 -15.59 -21.24
CA ASP A 184 -21.93 -16.19 -22.41
C ASP A 184 -20.39 -16.11 -22.36
N ILE A 185 -19.83 -15.56 -21.28
CA ILE A 185 -18.39 -15.41 -21.07
C ILE A 185 -17.87 -16.54 -20.18
N LYS A 186 -17.02 -17.40 -20.73
CA LYS A 186 -16.25 -18.40 -19.98
C LYS A 186 -14.96 -17.77 -19.49
N VAL A 187 -14.69 -17.87 -18.20
CA VAL A 187 -13.47 -17.38 -17.54
C VAL A 187 -12.76 -18.56 -16.91
N THR A 188 -11.47 -18.70 -17.19
CA THR A 188 -10.62 -19.79 -16.67
C THR A 188 -9.37 -19.18 -16.02
N LEU A 189 -9.15 -19.46 -14.74
CA LEU A 189 -7.95 -19.07 -14.01
C LEU A 189 -6.75 -19.88 -14.53
N ILE A 190 -5.69 -19.17 -14.90
CA ILE A 190 -4.42 -19.75 -15.35
C ILE A 190 -3.40 -19.69 -14.22
N GLU A 191 -3.28 -18.53 -13.57
CA GLU A 191 -2.24 -18.28 -12.58
C GLU A 191 -2.71 -17.32 -11.50
N THR A 192 -2.22 -17.53 -10.27
CA THR A 192 -2.34 -16.59 -9.15
C THR A 192 -0.96 -16.31 -8.58
N GLU A 193 -0.56 -15.05 -8.60
CA GLU A 193 0.71 -14.56 -8.08
C GLU A 193 0.46 -13.69 -6.84
N PRO A 194 0.59 -14.26 -5.62
CA PRO A 194 0.48 -13.48 -4.40
C PRO A 194 1.76 -12.68 -4.14
N LEU A 195 1.57 -11.38 -3.88
CA LEU A 195 2.58 -10.45 -3.37
C LEU A 195 2.11 -9.92 -2.01
N ALA A 196 2.99 -9.24 -1.27
CA ALA A 196 2.63 -8.77 0.08
C ALA A 196 1.42 -7.82 0.09
N GLU A 197 1.34 -6.89 -0.87
CA GLU A 197 0.33 -5.84 -0.87
C GLU A 197 -0.76 -5.99 -1.92
N TYR A 198 -0.56 -6.90 -2.87
CA TYR A 198 -1.51 -7.16 -3.95
C TYR A 198 -1.37 -8.57 -4.49
N VAL A 199 -2.38 -8.99 -5.26
CA VAL A 199 -2.40 -10.29 -5.92
C VAL A 199 -2.70 -10.08 -7.40
N ILE A 200 -1.90 -10.71 -8.27
CA ILE A 200 -2.18 -10.75 -9.71
C ILE A 200 -2.82 -12.09 -10.04
N ARG A 201 -3.90 -12.09 -10.81
CA ARG A 201 -4.53 -13.29 -11.35
C ARG A 201 -4.61 -13.20 -12.85
N THR A 202 -4.11 -14.22 -13.54
CA THR A 202 -4.18 -14.31 -15.00
C THR A 202 -5.29 -15.27 -15.38
N PHE A 203 -6.16 -14.83 -16.29
CA PHE A 203 -7.29 -15.59 -16.81
C PHE A 203 -7.21 -15.72 -18.32
N THR A 204 -7.79 -16.80 -18.85
CA THR A 204 -8.27 -16.82 -20.23
C THR A 204 -9.78 -16.60 -20.24
N VAL A 205 -10.23 -15.77 -21.18
CA VAL A 205 -11.62 -15.38 -21.36
C VAL A 205 -12.05 -15.73 -22.76
N GLN A 206 -13.22 -16.37 -22.90
CA GLN A 206 -13.79 -16.75 -24.19
C GLN A 206 -15.30 -16.50 -24.21
N LYS A 207 -15.80 -15.84 -25.25
CA LYS A 207 -17.23 -15.68 -25.47
C LYS A 207 -17.81 -16.82 -26.30
N LYS A 208 -18.97 -17.35 -25.89
CA LYS A 208 -19.70 -18.39 -26.61
C LYS A 208 -19.97 -17.97 -28.07
N GLY A 209 -19.65 -18.85 -29.01
CA GLY A 209 -19.82 -18.60 -30.44
C GLY A 209 -18.65 -17.86 -31.11
N TYR A 210 -17.64 -17.45 -30.34
CA TYR A 210 -16.40 -16.86 -30.86
C TYR A 210 -15.23 -17.84 -30.68
N HIS A 211 -14.34 -17.90 -31.67
CA HIS A 211 -13.11 -18.70 -31.58
C HIS A 211 -11.99 -17.99 -30.82
N GLU A 212 -12.12 -16.68 -30.64
CA GLU A 212 -11.15 -15.84 -29.94
C GLU A 212 -11.07 -16.21 -28.44
N ILE A 213 -9.84 -16.33 -27.93
CA ILE A 213 -9.53 -16.45 -26.52
C ILE A 213 -8.62 -15.29 -26.16
N ARG A 214 -8.98 -14.53 -25.13
CA ARG A 214 -8.22 -13.38 -24.66
C ARG A 214 -7.57 -13.68 -23.33
N GLU A 215 -6.34 -13.24 -23.16
CA GLU A 215 -5.70 -13.20 -21.85
C GLU A 215 -6.16 -11.94 -21.11
N LEU A 216 -6.47 -12.08 -19.81
CA LEU A 216 -6.86 -10.98 -18.95
C LEU A 216 -6.17 -11.08 -17.60
N ARG A 217 -5.73 -9.94 -17.06
CA ARG A 217 -5.14 -9.86 -15.72
C ARG A 217 -6.04 -9.09 -14.76
N LEU A 218 -6.28 -9.65 -13.57
CA LEU A 218 -6.85 -8.97 -12.42
C LEU A 218 -5.73 -8.60 -11.45
N PHE A 219 -5.51 -7.32 -11.27
CA PHE A 219 -4.61 -6.72 -10.29
C PHE A 219 -5.45 -6.33 -9.07
N HIS A 220 -5.28 -7.05 -7.95
CA HIS A 220 -6.06 -6.82 -6.74
C HIS A 220 -5.16 -6.26 -5.64
N PHE A 221 -5.26 -4.95 -5.38
CA PHE A 221 -4.56 -4.28 -4.29
C PHE A 221 -5.29 -4.53 -2.96
N THR A 222 -4.64 -5.25 -2.04
CA THR A 222 -5.25 -5.77 -0.81
C THR A 222 -4.88 -4.96 0.43
N SER A 223 -3.85 -4.12 0.35
CA SER A 223 -3.32 -3.34 1.49
C SER A 223 -3.95 -1.96 1.69
N TRP A 224 -5.02 -1.61 0.97
CA TRP A 224 -5.75 -0.37 1.28
C TRP A 224 -6.57 -0.56 2.57
N PRO A 225 -6.37 0.27 3.60
CA PRO A 225 -7.04 0.09 4.88
C PRO A 225 -8.56 0.32 4.81
N ASP A 226 -9.28 -0.31 5.73
CA ASP A 226 -10.73 -0.18 5.87
C ASP A 226 -11.19 1.27 6.13
N HIS A 227 -10.36 2.04 6.84
CA HIS A 227 -10.56 3.46 7.13
C HIS A 227 -9.37 4.28 6.63
N GLY A 228 -9.65 5.42 6.01
CA GLY A 228 -8.66 6.37 5.51
C GLY A 228 -7.88 5.88 4.28
N VAL A 229 -6.58 6.15 4.30
CA VAL A 229 -5.63 5.94 3.20
C VAL A 229 -4.43 5.12 3.68
N PRO A 230 -3.69 4.44 2.77
CA PRO A 230 -2.44 3.77 3.13
C PRO A 230 -1.47 4.74 3.84
N CYS A 231 -0.75 4.25 4.85
CA CYS A 231 0.23 5.08 5.57
C CYS A 231 1.40 5.53 4.68
N TYR A 232 1.67 4.77 3.61
CA TYR A 232 2.75 4.97 2.66
C TYR A 232 2.24 4.76 1.25
N ALA A 233 2.75 5.52 0.29
CA ALA A 233 2.35 5.38 -1.10
C ALA A 233 3.16 4.29 -1.83
N THR A 234 4.32 3.91 -1.31
CA THR A 234 5.29 2.98 -1.93
C THR A 234 4.64 1.74 -2.54
N GLY A 235 3.77 1.07 -1.77
CA GLY A 235 3.09 -0.12 -2.24
C GLY A 235 2.14 0.11 -3.40
N LEU A 236 1.36 1.19 -3.33
CA LEU A 236 0.46 1.59 -4.41
C LEU A 236 1.24 2.04 -5.65
N LEU A 237 2.36 2.76 -5.49
CA LEU A 237 3.21 3.17 -6.60
C LEU A 237 3.84 1.97 -7.32
N GLY A 238 4.33 0.98 -6.56
CA GLY A 238 4.79 -0.29 -7.11
C GLY A 238 3.67 -1.02 -7.88
N PHE A 239 2.47 -1.03 -7.31
CA PHE A 239 1.29 -1.60 -7.96
C PHE A 239 0.90 -0.88 -9.26
N VAL A 240 0.86 0.45 -9.28
CA VAL A 240 0.58 1.26 -10.49
C VAL A 240 1.59 0.97 -11.59
N ARG A 241 2.89 0.96 -11.25
CA ARG A 241 3.97 0.61 -12.20
C ARG A 241 3.78 -0.79 -12.78
N GLN A 242 3.41 -1.76 -11.94
CA GLN A 242 3.18 -3.14 -12.38
C GLN A 242 1.96 -3.27 -13.30
N VAL A 243 0.86 -2.57 -13.00
CA VAL A 243 -0.32 -2.51 -13.89
C VAL A 243 0.08 -1.92 -15.24
N LYS A 244 0.76 -0.77 -15.26
CA LYS A 244 1.19 -0.09 -16.48
C LYS A 244 2.14 -0.95 -17.31
N PHE A 245 3.07 -1.65 -16.66
CA PHE A 245 4.04 -2.53 -17.32
C PHE A 245 3.39 -3.76 -17.95
N LEU A 246 2.41 -4.38 -17.29
CA LEU A 246 1.76 -5.61 -17.75
C LEU A 246 0.50 -5.38 -18.60
N ASN A 247 0.03 -4.14 -18.73
CA ASN A 247 -1.11 -3.83 -19.59
C ASN A 247 -0.67 -3.77 -21.07
N PRO A 248 -1.26 -4.59 -21.97
CA PRO A 248 -0.89 -4.58 -23.38
C PRO A 248 -1.21 -3.24 -24.07
N PRO A 249 -0.33 -2.70 -24.93
CA PRO A 249 -0.55 -1.44 -25.64
C PRO A 249 -1.81 -1.41 -26.53
N GLU A 250 -2.20 -2.55 -27.09
CA GLU A 250 -3.35 -2.75 -27.96
C GLU A 250 -4.66 -3.07 -27.22
N ALA A 251 -4.60 -3.19 -25.89
CA ALA A 251 -5.79 -3.42 -25.07
C ALA A 251 -6.74 -2.22 -25.10
N GLY A 252 -8.02 -2.50 -24.87
CA GLY A 252 -9.00 -1.47 -24.58
C GLY A 252 -8.78 -0.81 -23.20
N PRO A 253 -9.78 -0.08 -22.69
CA PRO A 253 -9.65 0.66 -21.43
C PRO A 253 -9.32 -0.24 -20.25
N ILE A 254 -8.48 0.24 -19.32
CA ILE A 254 -8.22 -0.45 -18.05
C ILE A 254 -9.46 -0.29 -17.17
N VAL A 255 -10.05 -1.41 -16.73
CA VAL A 255 -11.23 -1.38 -15.84
C VAL A 255 -10.75 -1.20 -14.41
N VAL A 256 -11.07 -0.09 -13.77
CA VAL A 256 -10.68 0.22 -12.39
C VAL A 256 -11.92 0.26 -11.50
N HIS A 257 -11.91 -0.50 -10.40
CA HIS A 257 -13.02 -0.50 -9.45
C HIS A 257 -12.56 -0.62 -8.00
N CYS A 258 -13.43 -0.17 -7.09
CA CYS A 258 -13.34 -0.45 -5.67
C CYS A 258 -14.72 -0.97 -5.22
N SER A 259 -15.33 -0.39 -4.18
CA SER A 259 -16.73 -0.68 -3.84
C SER A 259 -17.71 0.16 -4.66
N ALA A 260 -17.62 1.48 -4.57
CA ALA A 260 -18.51 2.40 -5.31
C ALA A 260 -17.95 2.80 -6.69
N GLY A 261 -16.66 2.53 -6.94
CA GLY A 261 -15.97 3.01 -8.14
C GLY A 261 -15.71 4.52 -8.11
N ALA A 262 -15.49 5.09 -6.92
CA ALA A 262 -15.37 6.53 -6.71
C ALA A 262 -14.05 6.88 -5.98
N GLY A 263 -13.98 6.70 -4.66
CA GLY A 263 -12.81 7.10 -3.85
C GLY A 263 -11.47 6.50 -4.28
N ARG A 264 -11.18 5.25 -3.88
CA ARG A 264 -9.90 4.56 -4.17
C ARG A 264 -9.64 4.41 -5.68
N THR A 265 -10.70 4.19 -6.47
CA THR A 265 -10.64 4.17 -7.93
C THR A 265 -10.14 5.49 -8.51
N GLY A 266 -10.68 6.61 -8.01
CA GLY A 266 -10.22 7.94 -8.40
C GLY A 266 -8.79 8.21 -8.00
N CYS A 267 -8.36 7.77 -6.80
CA CYS A 267 -6.96 7.89 -6.39
C CYS A 267 -6.01 7.17 -7.35
N PHE A 268 -6.31 5.91 -7.68
CA PHE A 268 -5.49 5.15 -8.63
C PHE A 268 -5.37 5.86 -9.98
N ILE A 269 -6.50 6.28 -10.57
CA ILE A 269 -6.53 6.94 -11.87
C ILE A 269 -5.81 8.30 -11.83
N ALA A 270 -6.02 9.10 -10.78
CA ALA A 270 -5.38 10.40 -10.62
C ALA A 270 -3.86 10.27 -10.47
N ILE A 271 -3.39 9.31 -9.67
CA ILE A 271 -1.95 9.04 -9.50
C ILE A 271 -1.35 8.64 -10.85
N ASP A 272 -1.88 7.61 -11.52
CA ASP A 272 -1.32 7.13 -12.80
C ASP A 272 -1.28 8.25 -13.87
N THR A 273 -2.37 9.01 -13.99
CA THR A 273 -2.49 10.14 -14.93
C THR A 273 -1.49 11.26 -14.63
N MET A 274 -1.25 11.57 -13.35
CA MET A 274 -0.31 12.62 -12.96
C MET A 274 1.15 12.17 -13.04
N LEU A 275 1.44 10.87 -12.82
CA LEU A 275 2.77 10.33 -13.08
C LEU A 275 3.14 10.41 -14.56
N ASP A 276 2.19 10.16 -15.47
CA ASP A 276 2.38 10.39 -16.90
C ASP A 276 2.69 11.86 -17.21
N MET A 277 1.95 12.81 -16.62
CA MET A 277 2.20 14.24 -16.83
C MET A 277 3.56 14.68 -16.28
N ALA A 278 3.94 14.18 -15.10
CA ALA A 278 5.24 14.45 -14.50
C ALA A 278 6.39 13.94 -15.39
N GLU A 279 6.26 12.73 -15.92
CA GLU A 279 7.27 12.11 -16.80
C GLU A 279 7.41 12.85 -18.14
N ASN A 280 6.29 13.30 -18.73
CA ASN A 280 6.28 13.91 -20.07
C ASN A 280 6.54 15.42 -20.07
N GLU A 281 6.11 16.16 -19.03
CA GLU A 281 6.15 17.63 -19.02
C GLU A 281 6.95 18.21 -17.85
N GLY A 282 7.35 17.41 -16.85
CA GLY A 282 8.02 17.91 -15.64
C GLY A 282 7.12 18.76 -14.74
N VAL A 283 5.79 18.66 -14.91
CA VAL A 283 4.76 19.35 -14.13
C VAL A 283 3.64 18.40 -13.74
N VAL A 284 2.84 18.76 -12.74
CA VAL A 284 1.63 18.05 -12.30
C VAL A 284 0.48 19.03 -12.06
N ASP A 285 -0.75 18.63 -12.35
CA ASP A 285 -1.95 19.45 -12.15
C ASP A 285 -3.06 18.63 -11.50
N ILE A 286 -2.86 18.34 -10.21
CA ILE A 286 -3.71 17.41 -9.45
C ILE A 286 -5.14 17.97 -9.30
N PHE A 287 -5.27 19.28 -9.07
CA PHE A 287 -6.57 19.93 -8.94
C PHE A 287 -7.41 19.79 -10.21
N ASN A 288 -6.88 20.21 -11.37
CA ASN A 288 -7.64 20.11 -12.61
C ASN A 288 -7.82 18.65 -13.04
N CYS A 289 -6.86 17.77 -12.76
CA CYS A 289 -7.04 16.34 -12.96
C CYS A 289 -8.30 15.84 -12.22
N VAL A 290 -8.38 16.04 -10.90
CA VAL A 290 -9.54 15.59 -10.11
C VAL A 290 -10.84 16.27 -10.55
N ARG A 291 -10.79 17.56 -10.90
CA ARG A 291 -11.95 18.28 -11.45
C ARG A 291 -12.48 17.63 -12.73
N GLU A 292 -11.60 17.30 -13.68
CA GLU A 292 -11.97 16.63 -14.94
C GLU A 292 -12.45 15.20 -14.71
N LEU A 293 -11.81 14.45 -13.80
CA LEU A 293 -12.30 13.13 -13.37
C LEU A 293 -13.75 13.22 -12.85
N ARG A 294 -14.04 14.20 -11.98
CA ARG A 294 -15.39 14.42 -11.43
C ARG A 294 -16.41 14.88 -12.45
N ALA A 295 -15.99 15.49 -13.57
CA ALA A 295 -16.89 15.79 -14.68
C ALA A 295 -17.36 14.51 -15.40
N GLN A 296 -16.54 13.47 -15.41
CA GLN A 296 -16.82 12.21 -16.11
C GLN A 296 -17.50 11.16 -15.20
N ARG A 297 -17.21 11.16 -13.89
CA ARG A 297 -17.92 10.31 -12.91
C ARG A 297 -17.98 10.98 -11.55
N VAL A 298 -19.16 10.92 -10.94
CA VAL A 298 -19.44 11.54 -9.63
C VAL A 298 -18.44 11.10 -8.54
N ASN A 299 -17.93 12.08 -7.79
CA ASN A 299 -17.14 11.90 -6.57
C ASN A 299 -15.86 11.02 -6.71
N LEU A 300 -15.21 10.98 -7.88
CA LEU A 300 -13.84 10.45 -7.98
C LEU A 300 -12.91 11.24 -7.05
N VAL A 301 -12.07 10.52 -6.29
CA VAL A 301 -11.34 11.03 -5.11
C VAL A 301 -12.34 11.63 -4.11
N GLN A 302 -12.89 10.77 -3.26
CA GLN A 302 -14.14 11.05 -2.54
C GLN A 302 -13.91 11.84 -1.24
N THR A 303 -12.75 11.67 -0.61
CA THR A 303 -12.45 12.30 0.68
C THR A 303 -11.23 13.20 0.57
N GLU A 304 -11.19 14.15 1.48
CA GLU A 304 -10.07 15.05 1.72
C GLU A 304 -8.74 14.28 1.96
N GLU A 305 -8.77 13.27 2.85
CA GLU A 305 -7.62 12.38 3.09
C GLU A 305 -7.11 11.68 1.82
N GLN A 306 -8.02 11.30 0.91
CA GLN A 306 -7.66 10.71 -0.38
C GLN A 306 -7.01 11.71 -1.31
N TYR A 307 -7.49 12.96 -1.33
CA TYR A 307 -6.91 14.03 -2.13
C TYR A 307 -5.49 14.36 -1.67
N VAL A 308 -5.27 14.44 -0.35
CA VAL A 308 -3.93 14.60 0.24
C VAL A 308 -3.03 13.42 -0.09
N PHE A 309 -3.54 12.19 0.01
CA PHE A 309 -2.77 10.99 -0.31
C PHE A 309 -2.33 10.95 -1.78
N VAL A 310 -3.15 11.43 -2.73
CA VAL A 310 -2.75 11.56 -4.13
C VAL A 310 -1.53 12.48 -4.28
N HIS A 311 -1.50 13.61 -3.56
CA HIS A 311 -0.34 14.51 -3.56
C HIS A 311 0.91 13.84 -2.98
N ASP A 312 0.77 13.18 -1.82
CA ASP A 312 1.87 12.49 -1.16
C ASP A 312 2.45 11.38 -2.05
N ALA A 313 1.60 10.62 -2.74
CA ALA A 313 2.02 9.57 -3.66
C ALA A 313 2.78 10.11 -4.87
N ILE A 314 2.30 11.19 -5.48
CA ILE A 314 2.98 11.82 -6.62
C ILE A 314 4.32 12.42 -6.18
N LEU A 315 4.37 13.06 -5.02
CA LEU A 315 5.60 13.59 -4.44
C LEU A 315 6.64 12.48 -4.20
N GLU A 316 6.24 11.39 -3.53
CA GLU A 316 7.12 10.24 -3.28
C GLU A 316 7.67 9.67 -4.59
N ALA A 317 6.82 9.51 -5.61
CA ALA A 317 7.24 9.00 -6.92
C ALA A 317 8.22 9.95 -7.64
N CYS A 318 8.00 11.26 -7.56
CA CYS A 318 8.87 12.26 -8.17
C CYS A 318 10.23 12.38 -7.46
N LEU A 319 10.26 12.25 -6.13
CA LEU A 319 11.50 12.29 -5.36
C LEU A 319 12.33 11.02 -5.54
N CYS A 320 11.68 9.85 -5.54
CA CYS A 320 12.38 8.56 -5.59
C CYS A 320 12.70 8.10 -7.01
N GLY A 321 11.89 8.49 -8.01
CA GLY A 321 11.99 7.97 -9.37
C GLY A 321 11.71 6.45 -9.44
N ASN A 322 12.16 5.83 -10.53
CA ASN A 322 12.10 4.37 -10.71
C ASN A 322 13.47 3.74 -10.43
N THR A 323 13.60 3.10 -9.28
CA THR A 323 14.84 2.43 -8.83
C THR A 323 14.86 0.93 -9.15
N ALA A 324 13.88 0.40 -9.90
CA ALA A 324 13.87 -1.00 -10.31
C ALA A 324 14.93 -1.28 -11.38
N ILE A 325 15.78 -2.28 -11.16
CA ILE A 325 16.89 -2.63 -12.05
C ILE A 325 16.69 -4.05 -12.60
N PRO A 326 16.66 -4.25 -13.93
CA PRO A 326 16.70 -5.59 -14.51
C PRO A 326 17.94 -6.35 -14.05
N VAL A 327 17.78 -7.62 -13.64
CA VAL A 327 18.89 -8.43 -13.09
C VAL A 327 20.08 -8.53 -14.07
N CYS A 328 19.82 -8.56 -15.38
CA CYS A 328 20.85 -8.58 -16.41
C CYS A 328 21.70 -7.31 -16.45
N GLU A 329 21.20 -6.18 -15.95
CA GLU A 329 21.87 -4.87 -15.94
C GLU A 329 22.49 -4.53 -14.58
N PHE A 330 22.08 -5.24 -13.51
CA PHE A 330 22.42 -4.93 -12.12
C PHE A 330 23.91 -4.68 -11.91
N ARG A 331 24.79 -5.55 -12.42
CA ARG A 331 26.25 -5.41 -12.23
C ARG A 331 26.79 -4.10 -12.80
N SER A 332 26.36 -3.74 -14.00
CA SER A 332 26.83 -2.55 -14.70
C SER A 332 26.31 -1.30 -14.00
N LEU A 333 25.01 -1.27 -13.70
CA LEU A 333 24.39 -0.14 -13.04
C LEU A 333 24.94 0.07 -11.62
N TYR A 334 25.09 -1.00 -10.84
CA TYR A 334 25.66 -0.94 -9.49
C TYR A 334 27.06 -0.31 -9.47
N TYR A 335 27.92 -0.67 -10.44
CA TYR A 335 29.25 -0.06 -10.56
C TYR A 335 29.16 1.45 -10.84
N ASN A 336 28.23 1.86 -11.69
CA ASN A 336 28.03 3.27 -12.04
C ASN A 336 27.49 4.09 -10.85
N ILE A 337 26.45 3.59 -10.16
CA ILE A 337 25.84 4.31 -9.03
C ILE A 337 26.74 4.38 -7.80
N SER A 338 27.67 3.43 -7.66
CA SER A 338 28.66 3.41 -6.58
C SER A 338 29.87 4.31 -6.86
N ARG A 339 30.03 4.82 -8.09
CA ARG A 339 31.19 5.64 -8.47
C ARG A 339 31.04 7.04 -7.88
N LEU A 340 32.11 7.52 -7.24
CA LEU A 340 32.18 8.90 -6.76
C LEU A 340 32.31 9.88 -7.93
N ASP A 341 31.51 10.93 -7.88
CA ASP A 341 31.71 12.12 -8.68
C ASP A 341 32.89 12.92 -8.10
N PRO A 342 33.95 13.18 -8.89
CA PRO A 342 35.12 13.92 -8.42
C PRO A 342 34.83 15.37 -7.98
N GLN A 343 33.75 15.99 -8.46
CA GLN A 343 33.39 17.37 -8.15
C GLN A 343 32.63 17.49 -6.84
N THR A 344 31.63 16.62 -6.62
CA THR A 344 30.76 16.68 -5.43
C THR A 344 31.24 15.78 -4.30
N ASN A 345 32.16 14.85 -4.58
CA ASN A 345 32.57 13.78 -3.66
C ASN A 345 31.37 12.97 -3.12
N SER A 346 30.30 12.87 -3.92
CA SER A 346 29.13 12.04 -3.68
C SER A 346 29.00 10.96 -4.75
N SER A 347 28.14 9.98 -4.50
CA SER A 347 27.81 8.89 -5.44
C SER A 347 26.30 8.75 -5.46
N GLN A 348 25.73 8.29 -6.58
CA GLN A 348 24.28 8.16 -6.70
C GLN A 348 23.68 7.25 -5.62
N ILE A 349 24.40 6.21 -5.19
CA ILE A 349 23.93 5.35 -4.08
C ILE A 349 23.85 6.09 -2.73
N LYS A 350 24.75 7.06 -2.51
CA LYS A 350 24.71 7.93 -1.32
C LYS A 350 23.53 8.91 -1.43
N ASP A 351 23.32 9.48 -2.60
CA ASP A 351 22.20 10.39 -2.87
C ASP A 351 20.86 9.64 -2.72
N GLU A 352 20.76 8.41 -3.22
CA GLU A 352 19.58 7.54 -3.04
C GLU A 352 19.32 7.24 -1.55
N PHE A 353 20.37 6.95 -0.78
CA PHE A 353 20.23 6.77 0.67
C PHE A 353 19.80 8.05 1.40
N GLN A 354 20.22 9.23 0.94
CA GLN A 354 19.73 10.51 1.46
C GLN A 354 18.26 10.72 1.13
N THR A 355 17.84 10.42 -0.10
CA THR A 355 16.42 10.45 -0.50
C THR A 355 15.57 9.54 0.38
N LEU A 356 16.04 8.32 0.70
CA LEU A 356 15.34 7.43 1.64
C LEU A 356 15.11 8.09 2.99
N ASN A 357 16.10 8.82 3.54
CA ASN A 357 15.93 9.53 4.80
C ASN A 357 14.93 10.70 4.70
N ILE A 358 14.87 11.37 3.56
CA ILE A 358 13.94 12.49 3.30
C ILE A 358 12.49 11.97 3.22
N VAL A 359 12.27 10.87 2.51
CA VAL A 359 10.92 10.32 2.30
C VAL A 359 10.44 9.44 3.46
N THR A 360 11.34 8.97 4.33
CA THR A 360 10.98 8.21 5.52
C THR A 360 10.32 9.12 6.55
N PRO A 361 9.04 8.92 6.89
CA PRO A 361 8.37 9.71 7.90
C PRO A 361 9.02 9.53 9.27
N ARG A 362 9.26 10.62 10.01
CA ARG A 362 9.67 10.51 11.41
C ARG A 362 8.55 9.87 12.21
N VAL A 363 8.95 8.85 12.95
CA VAL A 363 8.14 8.21 13.97
C VAL A 363 7.84 9.21 15.07
N ARG A 364 6.56 9.32 15.44
CA ARG A 364 6.14 10.19 16.53
C ARG A 364 5.84 9.37 17.77
N PRO A 365 5.83 10.01 18.96
CA PRO A 365 5.44 9.32 20.18
C PRO A 365 4.07 8.65 20.10
N GLU A 366 3.10 9.27 19.43
CA GLU A 366 1.77 8.67 19.23
C GLU A 366 1.78 7.40 18.36
N ASP A 367 2.77 7.24 17.47
CA ASP A 367 2.89 6.05 16.62
C ASP A 367 3.51 4.84 17.36
N CYS A 368 4.12 5.08 18.52
CA CYS A 368 4.76 4.07 19.39
C CYS A 368 4.15 4.09 20.80
N SER A 369 2.88 4.48 20.92
CA SER A 369 2.24 4.75 22.20
C SER A 369 2.26 3.54 23.14
N ILE A 370 2.19 2.31 22.59
CA ILE A 370 2.21 1.08 23.38
C ILE A 370 3.61 0.81 23.92
N GLY A 371 4.65 0.98 23.10
CA GLY A 371 6.05 0.82 23.53
C GLY A 371 6.47 1.85 24.59
N LEU A 372 5.86 3.03 24.56
CA LEU A 372 6.11 4.13 25.49
C LEU A 372 5.37 4.04 26.83
N LEU A 373 4.49 3.05 27.01
CA LEU A 373 3.82 2.86 28.30
C LEU A 373 4.84 2.57 29.42
N PRO A 374 4.72 3.18 30.61
CA PRO A 374 5.70 2.99 31.70
C PRO A 374 5.95 1.52 32.06
N ARG A 375 4.93 0.67 31.96
CA ARG A 375 5.02 -0.78 32.22
C ARG A 375 5.82 -1.59 31.18
N ASN A 376 6.17 -0.97 30.06
CA ASN A 376 6.88 -1.60 28.94
C ASN A 376 8.31 -1.05 28.79
N HIS A 377 8.70 -0.01 29.55
CA HIS A 377 10.00 0.64 29.42
C HIS A 377 11.17 -0.33 29.63
N ASP A 378 11.08 -1.20 30.63
CA ASP A 378 12.09 -2.21 30.95
C ASP A 378 12.12 -3.41 29.98
N LYS A 379 11.20 -3.45 29.01
CA LYS A 379 11.15 -4.43 27.93
C LYS A 379 11.85 -3.95 26.66
N ASN A 380 12.21 -2.68 26.60
CA ASN A 380 12.89 -2.05 25.47
C ASN A 380 14.39 -1.94 25.76
N ARG A 381 15.23 -2.42 24.84
CA ARG A 381 16.69 -2.28 24.93
C ARG A 381 17.11 -0.82 24.73
N SER A 382 16.41 -0.10 23.86
CA SER A 382 16.58 1.32 23.61
C SER A 382 15.21 1.96 23.45
N MET A 383 15.01 3.13 24.07
CA MET A 383 13.79 3.93 23.89
C MET A 383 13.79 4.72 22.58
N ASP A 384 14.93 4.79 21.88
CA ASP A 384 15.04 5.39 20.55
C ASP A 384 14.66 4.40 19.44
N VAL A 385 14.52 3.12 19.77
CA VAL A 385 14.21 2.04 18.83
C VAL A 385 12.96 1.30 19.31
N LEU A 386 11.81 1.88 18.97
CA LEU A 386 10.50 1.32 19.30
C LEU A 386 9.77 0.86 18.03
N PRO A 387 9.05 -0.27 18.09
CA PRO A 387 8.18 -0.68 17.01
C PRO A 387 6.98 0.27 16.93
N LEU A 388 6.49 0.47 15.71
CA LEU A 388 5.25 1.19 15.47
C LEU A 388 4.05 0.34 15.91
N ASP A 389 3.06 0.99 16.51
CA ASP A 389 1.88 0.31 17.08
C ASP A 389 1.13 -0.51 16.02
N ARG A 390 1.10 -0.03 14.77
CA ARG A 390 0.46 -0.72 13.63
C ARG A 390 1.16 -2.02 13.20
N CYS A 391 2.43 -2.18 13.55
CA CYS A 391 3.23 -3.35 13.20
C CYS A 391 3.47 -4.27 14.41
N LEU A 392 2.93 -3.95 15.59
CA LEU A 392 3.21 -4.69 16.81
C LEU A 392 2.62 -6.10 16.78
N PRO A 393 3.41 -7.13 17.08
CA PRO A 393 2.86 -8.42 17.49
C PRO A 393 2.37 -8.34 18.94
N PHE A 394 1.20 -8.92 19.21
CA PHE A 394 0.65 -9.05 20.56
C PHE A 394 0.80 -10.49 21.04
N LEU A 395 1.44 -10.67 22.20
CA LEU A 395 1.57 -11.98 22.83
C LEU A 395 0.22 -12.44 23.38
N ILE A 396 -0.13 -13.69 23.11
CA ILE A 396 -1.34 -14.32 23.62
C ILE A 396 -1.11 -14.57 25.11
N SER A 397 -1.98 -14.00 25.95
CA SER A 397 -1.88 -14.18 27.41
C SER A 397 -2.42 -15.55 27.79
N VAL A 398 -1.60 -16.36 28.45
CA VAL A 398 -2.01 -17.59 29.12
C VAL A 398 -2.12 -17.28 30.62
N ASP A 399 -3.13 -17.81 31.29
CA ASP A 399 -3.57 -17.42 32.64
C ASP A 399 -2.44 -17.01 33.62
N GLY A 400 -2.49 -15.75 34.09
CA GLY A 400 -1.60 -15.21 35.12
C GLY A 400 -0.46 -14.31 34.63
N GLU A 401 -0.17 -14.26 33.33
CA GLU A 401 0.83 -13.33 32.77
C GLU A 401 0.23 -11.96 32.44
N SER A 402 0.87 -10.88 32.91
CA SER A 402 0.29 -9.54 32.88
C SER A 402 0.61 -8.71 31.63
N SER A 403 1.49 -9.18 30.74
CA SER A 403 1.96 -8.40 29.59
C SER A 403 1.77 -9.13 28.27
N ASN A 404 1.13 -8.42 27.34
CA ASN A 404 0.97 -8.79 25.93
C ASN A 404 1.99 -8.08 25.00
N TYR A 405 2.89 -7.26 25.55
CA TYR A 405 3.88 -6.49 24.80
C TYR A 405 5.25 -7.17 24.72
N ILE A 406 5.86 -7.08 23.53
CA ILE A 406 7.28 -7.33 23.27
C ILE A 406 7.78 -6.32 22.21
N ASN A 407 9.03 -5.87 22.32
CA ASN A 407 9.65 -5.00 21.32
C ASN A 407 10.00 -5.82 20.06
N ALA A 408 9.03 -5.87 19.14
CA ALA A 408 9.13 -6.54 17.86
C ALA A 408 8.18 -5.88 16.85
N ALA A 409 8.42 -6.08 15.56
CA ALA A 409 7.57 -5.60 14.48
C ALA A 409 7.34 -6.70 13.45
N LEU A 410 6.09 -6.86 13.03
CA LEU A 410 5.70 -7.67 11.88
C LEU A 410 6.10 -6.93 10.61
N MET A 411 6.80 -7.64 9.72
CA MET A 411 7.32 -7.09 8.46
C MET A 411 6.96 -8.01 7.30
N ASP A 412 6.64 -7.40 6.18
CA ASP A 412 6.26 -8.11 4.96
C ASP A 412 7.49 -8.69 4.27
N SER A 413 7.28 -9.78 3.53
CA SER A 413 8.24 -10.27 2.54
C SER A 413 7.87 -9.77 1.14
N HIS A 414 8.56 -10.23 0.10
CA HIS A 414 8.12 -9.98 -1.27
C HIS A 414 6.73 -10.59 -1.57
N LYS A 415 6.42 -11.77 -1.01
CA LYS A 415 5.24 -12.57 -1.39
C LYS A 415 4.12 -12.62 -0.36
N GLN A 416 4.42 -12.29 0.90
CA GLN A 416 3.53 -12.55 2.01
C GLN A 416 3.58 -11.40 3.01
N PRO A 417 2.43 -10.87 3.45
CA PRO A 417 2.38 -9.91 4.55
C PRO A 417 2.77 -10.58 5.88
N ALA A 418 3.35 -9.81 6.81
CA ALA A 418 3.79 -10.25 8.13
C ALA A 418 4.63 -11.55 8.13
N ALA A 419 5.45 -11.74 7.09
CA ALA A 419 6.29 -12.93 6.92
C ALA A 419 7.49 -12.98 7.86
N PHE A 420 7.94 -11.82 8.35
CA PHE A 420 9.05 -11.70 9.29
C PHE A 420 8.58 -11.08 10.60
N VAL A 421 9.20 -11.51 11.69
CA VAL A 421 9.14 -10.82 12.98
C VAL A 421 10.53 -10.24 13.25
N VAL A 422 10.66 -8.93 13.14
CA VAL A 422 11.91 -8.21 13.42
C VAL A 422 11.88 -7.79 14.89
N THR A 423 12.80 -8.28 15.70
CA THR A 423 12.83 -8.02 17.14
C THR A 423 14.24 -7.72 17.63
N GLN A 424 14.35 -6.93 18.69
CA GLN A 424 15.62 -6.73 19.38
C GLN A 424 16.17 -8.06 19.93
N HIS A 425 17.47 -8.10 20.21
CA HIS A 425 18.02 -9.21 20.99
C HIS A 425 17.29 -9.28 22.35
N PRO A 426 16.78 -10.45 22.79
CA PRO A 426 16.05 -10.57 24.05
C PRO A 426 16.86 -10.05 25.23
N LEU A 427 16.19 -9.37 26.15
CA LEU A 427 16.77 -8.99 27.44
C LEU A 427 16.63 -10.18 28.40
N PRO A 428 17.44 -10.28 29.48
CA PRO A 428 17.23 -11.29 30.51
C PRO A 428 15.80 -11.31 31.06
N SER A 429 15.16 -10.13 31.14
CA SER A 429 13.76 -9.95 31.57
C SER A 429 12.72 -10.35 30.52
N THR A 430 13.07 -10.45 29.24
CA THR A 430 12.13 -10.70 28.13
C THR A 430 12.37 -12.01 27.37
N VAL A 431 13.24 -12.90 27.86
CA VAL A 431 13.49 -14.19 27.17
C VAL A 431 12.24 -15.07 27.14
N ALA A 432 11.43 -15.07 28.21
CA ALA A 432 10.16 -15.80 28.22
C ALA A 432 9.19 -15.24 27.18
N ASP A 433 9.02 -13.91 27.14
CA ASP A 433 8.21 -13.20 26.14
C ASP A 433 8.69 -13.47 24.70
N PHE A 434 10.01 -13.59 24.48
CA PHE A 434 10.56 -13.95 23.17
C PHE A 434 10.16 -15.37 22.72
N TRP A 435 10.21 -16.36 23.62
CA TRP A 435 9.77 -17.71 23.27
C TRP A 435 8.26 -17.81 23.09
N ARG A 436 7.48 -17.00 23.82
CA ARG A 436 6.05 -16.83 23.56
C ARG A 436 5.80 -16.25 22.18
N LEU A 437 6.52 -15.19 21.79
CA LEU A 437 6.46 -14.62 20.44
C LEU A 437 6.70 -15.69 19.37
N VAL A 438 7.79 -16.45 19.50
CA VAL A 438 8.14 -17.54 18.57
C VAL A 438 7.03 -18.58 18.48
N PHE A 439 6.40 -18.93 19.61
CA PHE A 439 5.32 -19.90 19.65
C PHE A 439 4.01 -19.35 19.06
N ASP A 440 3.55 -18.19 19.54
CA ASP A 440 2.27 -17.56 19.18
C ASP A 440 2.21 -17.21 17.68
N TYR A 441 3.34 -16.80 17.10
CA TYR A 441 3.48 -16.46 15.68
C TYR A 441 4.03 -17.62 14.84
N ASN A 442 4.06 -18.83 15.41
CA ASN A 442 4.46 -20.07 14.73
C ASN A 442 5.80 -19.95 13.96
N CYS A 443 6.78 -19.28 14.55
CA CYS A 443 8.08 -19.08 13.92
C CYS A 443 8.86 -20.40 13.92
N SER A 444 9.17 -20.92 12.73
CA SER A 444 9.94 -22.16 12.57
C SER A 444 11.46 -21.95 12.57
N SER A 445 11.91 -20.70 12.40
CA SER A 445 13.31 -20.34 12.22
C SER A 445 13.61 -19.05 12.98
N VAL A 446 14.77 -19.00 13.65
CA VAL A 446 15.29 -17.80 14.32
C VAL A 446 16.64 -17.46 13.69
N VAL A 447 16.78 -16.24 13.19
CA VAL A 447 18.02 -15.73 12.60
C VAL A 447 18.64 -14.74 13.58
N MET A 448 19.77 -15.11 14.20
CA MET A 448 20.52 -14.23 15.10
C MET A 448 21.69 -13.60 14.33
N LEU A 449 21.68 -12.27 14.23
CA LEU A 449 22.69 -11.50 13.49
C LEU A 449 23.83 -10.99 14.38
N ASN A 450 23.73 -11.16 15.70
CA ASN A 450 24.75 -10.75 16.66
C ASN A 450 25.60 -11.95 17.06
N GLU A 451 26.88 -11.72 17.33
CA GLU A 451 27.70 -12.71 18.04
C GLU A 451 27.18 -12.87 19.48
N LEU A 452 27.17 -14.11 19.98
CA LEU A 452 26.87 -14.39 21.37
C LEU A 452 28.14 -14.12 22.19
N ASP A 453 28.09 -13.19 23.13
CA ASP A 453 29.14 -13.12 24.13
C ASP A 453 29.05 -14.37 25.04
N SER A 454 30.18 -14.82 25.58
CA SER A 454 30.33 -16.15 26.21
C SER A 454 29.34 -16.41 27.35
N ALA A 455 28.94 -15.35 28.07
CA ALA A 455 27.94 -15.41 29.14
C ALA A 455 26.49 -15.49 28.63
N GLN A 456 26.20 -14.89 27.48
CA GLN A 456 24.86 -14.85 26.86
C GLN A 456 24.53 -16.16 26.13
N ALA A 457 25.54 -16.79 25.51
CA ALA A 457 25.43 -18.14 24.94
C ALA A 457 24.97 -19.15 25.99
N LEU A 458 25.54 -19.11 27.20
CA LEU A 458 25.21 -20.04 28.28
C LEU A 458 23.73 -19.91 28.71
N VAL A 459 23.23 -18.68 28.83
CA VAL A 459 21.83 -18.43 29.23
C VAL A 459 20.84 -18.92 28.18
N MET A 460 21.10 -18.64 26.90
CA MET A 460 20.24 -19.10 25.80
C MET A 460 20.25 -20.62 25.66
N ILE A 461 21.42 -21.26 25.77
CA ILE A 461 21.56 -22.72 25.73
C ILE A 461 20.87 -23.38 26.93
N LEU A 462 21.03 -22.84 28.14
CA LEU A 462 20.39 -23.37 29.35
C LEU A 462 18.86 -23.29 29.27
N LEU A 463 18.31 -22.20 28.71
CA LEU A 463 16.86 -22.05 28.52
C LEU A 463 16.31 -22.98 27.43
N GLN A 464 17.05 -23.18 26.33
CA GLN A 464 16.73 -24.18 25.29
C GLN A 464 16.69 -25.60 25.87
N ILE A 465 17.65 -25.94 26.74
CA ILE A 465 17.73 -27.24 27.41
C ILE A 465 16.57 -27.41 28.41
N MET A 466 16.20 -26.37 29.15
CA MET A 466 15.09 -26.43 30.09
C MET A 466 13.73 -26.65 29.41
N GLN A 467 13.48 -26.00 28.27
CA GLN A 467 12.23 -26.18 27.51
C GLN A 467 12.14 -27.54 26.81
N SER A 468 13.26 -28.07 26.31
CA SER A 468 13.31 -29.44 25.76
C SER A 468 13.14 -30.52 26.83
N SER A 469 13.51 -30.21 28.09
CA SER A 469 13.33 -31.09 29.26
C SER A 469 11.88 -31.12 29.77
N GLN A 470 11.13 -30.01 29.68
CA GLN A 470 9.72 -29.97 30.08
C GLN A 470 8.78 -30.79 29.17
N ARG A 471 9.22 -31.15 27.95
CA ARG A 471 8.47 -32.08 27.09
C ARG A 471 8.55 -33.55 27.55
N ARG A 472 9.29 -33.90 28.62
CA ARG A 472 9.50 -35.31 29.01
C ARG A 472 9.22 -35.69 30.48
N LEU A 473 8.90 -34.78 31.40
CA LEU A 473 8.66 -35.13 32.82
C LEU A 473 7.59 -34.22 33.49
N PRO A 474 6.76 -34.73 34.44
CA PRO A 474 5.88 -33.90 35.26
C PRO A 474 6.72 -33.11 36.30
N PRO A 475 6.19 -32.00 36.86
CA PRO A 475 7.03 -30.99 37.48
C PRO A 475 7.57 -31.46 38.84
N PRO A 476 8.82 -31.12 39.19
CA PRO A 476 9.14 -30.85 40.57
C PRO A 476 9.51 -29.37 40.75
N ALA A 477 9.00 -28.84 41.87
CA ALA A 477 9.25 -27.50 42.37
C ALA A 477 10.73 -27.24 42.61
N LEU A 478 11.37 -26.49 41.72
CA LEU A 478 12.62 -25.80 42.03
C LEU A 478 12.40 -24.32 41.73
N SER A 479 12.32 -23.52 42.79
CA SER A 479 12.15 -22.07 42.69
C SER A 479 13.41 -21.45 42.09
N ILE A 480 13.21 -20.38 41.28
CA ILE A 480 14.27 -19.57 40.67
C ILE A 480 15.30 -19.08 41.72
N SER A 481 14.88 -18.87 42.97
CA SER A 481 15.75 -18.50 44.09
C SER A 481 16.80 -19.56 44.47
N THR A 482 16.54 -20.85 44.20
CA THR A 482 17.47 -21.94 44.52
C THR A 482 18.62 -22.00 43.50
N LEU A 483 18.37 -21.61 42.25
CA LEU A 483 19.36 -21.61 41.17
C LEU A 483 20.26 -20.36 41.16
N GLN A 484 19.75 -19.20 41.61
CA GLN A 484 20.59 -18.02 41.84
C GLN A 484 21.70 -18.26 42.88
N ASN A 485 21.43 -19.08 43.90
CA ASN A 485 22.43 -19.42 44.93
C ASN A 485 23.54 -20.36 44.43
N ILE A 486 23.26 -21.21 43.43
CA ILE A 486 24.26 -22.11 42.83
C ILE A 486 25.20 -21.34 41.89
N LEU A 487 24.70 -20.29 41.22
CA LEU A 487 25.50 -19.40 40.37
C LEU A 487 26.43 -18.47 41.17
N LEU A 488 26.07 -18.10 42.40
CA LEU A 488 26.90 -17.24 43.26
C LEU A 488 28.01 -18.01 44.00
N SER A 489 27.95 -19.34 44.10
CA SER A 489 28.91 -20.13 44.90
C SER A 489 30.17 -20.61 44.15
N GLY A 490 30.40 -20.21 42.90
CA GLY A 490 31.71 -20.30 42.24
C GLY A 490 32.36 -21.69 42.10
N HIS A 491 31.64 -22.78 42.29
CA HIS A 491 32.20 -24.14 42.28
C HIS A 491 31.37 -25.10 41.42
N ALA A 492 31.78 -25.24 40.15
CA ALA A 492 31.66 -26.50 39.42
C ALA A 492 32.58 -26.50 38.19
N HIS A 493 33.62 -27.34 38.21
CA HIS A 493 34.36 -27.77 37.03
C HIS A 493 33.45 -28.56 36.08
N PRO A 494 33.61 -28.48 34.75
CA PRO A 494 32.82 -29.26 33.81
C PRO A 494 33.44 -30.66 33.60
N PRO A 495 32.64 -31.73 33.65
CA PRO A 495 32.92 -32.90 32.82
C PRO A 495 31.80 -33.11 31.78
N PHE A 496 32.14 -33.86 30.74
CA PHE A 496 31.33 -34.29 29.60
C PHE A 496 31.30 -33.37 28.36
N LEU A 497 32.47 -33.32 27.71
CA LEU A 497 32.57 -33.39 26.25
C LEU A 497 31.92 -34.71 25.77
N LEU A 498 30.83 -34.63 25.00
CA LEU A 498 30.34 -35.74 24.18
C LEU A 498 30.76 -35.52 22.72
N ARG A 499 31.63 -36.42 22.26
CA ARG A 499 32.01 -36.64 20.86
C ARG A 499 30.81 -37.21 20.07
N GLY A 500 30.47 -36.54 18.97
CA GLY A 500 30.28 -37.08 17.61
C GLY A 500 29.23 -38.16 17.28
N ALA A 501 28.38 -37.86 16.29
CA ALA A 501 28.02 -38.66 15.11
C ALA A 501 27.22 -37.73 14.16
N ALA A 502 27.69 -37.42 12.96
CA ALA A 502 27.60 -38.23 11.72
C ALA A 502 26.14 -38.50 11.32
#